data_AF-S9QGM2-F1
#
_entry.id   AF-S9QGM2-F1
#
_cell.length_a   1.000
_cell.length_b   1.000
_cell.length_c   1.000
_cell.angle_alpha   90.00
_cell.angle_beta   90.00
_cell.angle_gamma   90.00
#
_symmetry.space_group_name_H-M   'P 1'
#
loop_
_entity.id
_entity.type
_entity.pdbx_description
1 polymer ?
#
loop_
_entity_poly.entity_id
_entity_poly.type
_entity_poly.pdbx_seq_one_letter_code
_entity_poly.pdbx_strand_id
1 'polypeptide(L)'
;MMEARALLGVGLMVLVAGMNAVDAVLVRFLADDIHPFFMGFTRAAFGLLAMLPWILHRPGMLMTRRHWLHGLRAALKLGSLVALFAALAGAPLATVTAIGFASPLFVTVGAWFVLREAPQAIRIAAVVLGFIGVVVLLKPGGGT
;
A
#
# COMPACT_ATOMS: atom_id res chain seq x y z
N MET A 1 9.15 7.18 29.39
CA MET A 1 8.41 6.03 28.80
C MET A 1 7.84 6.28 27.40
N MET A 2 7.41 7.52 27.07
CA MET A 2 6.90 7.85 25.74
C MET A 2 7.98 7.78 24.64
N GLU A 3 9.22 8.18 24.96
CA GLU A 3 10.34 8.14 24.02
C GLU A 3 10.77 6.71 23.63
N ALA A 4 10.82 5.77 24.57
CA ALA A 4 11.16 4.37 24.27
C ALA A 4 10.13 3.70 23.35
N ARG A 5 8.84 4.01 23.51
CA ARG A 5 7.77 3.53 22.61
C ARG A 5 7.83 4.21 21.25
N ALA A 6 8.17 5.50 21.20
CA ALA A 6 8.37 6.21 19.95
C ALA A 6 9.55 5.64 19.15
N LEU A 7 10.68 5.36 19.81
CA LEU A 7 11.85 4.73 19.19
C LEU A 7 11.55 3.31 18.69
N LEU A 8 10.80 2.49 19.46
CA LEU A 8 10.31 1.20 18.98
C LEU A 8 9.41 1.34 17.75
N GLY A 9 8.51 2.33 17.74
CA GLY A 9 7.66 2.62 16.60
C GLY A 9 8.46 3.00 15.35
N VAL A 10 9.47 3.86 15.49
CA VAL A 10 10.39 4.24 14.41
C VAL A 10 11.15 3.01 13.91
N GLY A 11 11.70 2.19 14.81
CA GLY A 11 12.42 0.97 14.45
C GLY A 11 11.54 -0.03 13.66
N LEU A 12 10.29 -0.23 14.10
CA LEU A 12 9.32 -1.07 13.38
C LEU A 12 8.99 -0.50 11.99
N MET A 13 8.84 0.82 11.86
CA MET A 13 8.57 1.45 10.57
C MET A 13 9.74 1.32 9.60
N VAL A 14 10.98 1.48 10.09
CA VAL A 14 12.19 1.27 9.26
C VAL A 14 12.28 -0.17 8.79
N LEU A 15 12.01 -1.14 9.68
CA LEU A 15 11.98 -2.56 9.33
C LEU A 15 10.93 -2.85 8.24
N VAL A 16 9.70 -2.35 8.44
CA VAL A 16 8.61 -2.51 7.46
C VAL A 16 8.97 -1.87 6.12
N ALA A 17 9.57 -0.68 6.12
CA ALA A 17 10.01 -0.01 4.90
C ALA A 17 11.08 -0.83 4.16
N GLY A 18 12.06 -1.36 4.87
CA GLY A 18 13.09 -2.24 4.31
C GLY A 18 12.50 -3.52 3.72
N MET A 19 11.59 -4.18 4.43
CA MET A 19 10.91 -5.37 3.94
C MET A 19 10.07 -5.09 2.68
N ASN A 20 9.37 -3.94 2.62
CA ASN A 20 8.62 -3.54 1.43
C ASN A 20 9.53 -3.24 0.23
N ALA A 21 10.71 -2.67 0.47
CA ALA A 21 11.69 -2.42 -0.60
C ALA A 21 12.20 -3.74 -1.20
N VAL A 22 12.56 -4.71 -0.37
CA VAL A 22 12.98 -6.05 -0.82
C VAL A 22 11.85 -6.75 -1.57
N ASP A 23 10.62 -6.66 -1.06
CA ASP A 23 9.44 -7.23 -1.72
C ASP A 23 9.22 -6.64 -3.13
N ALA A 24 9.34 -5.32 -3.29
CA ALA A 24 9.19 -4.67 -4.59
C ALA A 24 10.21 -5.18 -5.62
N VAL A 25 11.45 -5.42 -5.20
CA VAL A 25 12.51 -5.98 -6.06
C VAL A 25 12.18 -7.42 -6.45
N LEU A 26 11.77 -8.25 -5.49
CA LEU A 26 11.39 -9.65 -5.74
C LEU A 26 10.20 -9.76 -6.69
N VAL A 27 9.16 -8.96 -6.47
CA VAL A 27 7.98 -8.92 -7.36
C VAL A 27 8.41 -8.51 -8.77
N ARG A 28 9.31 -7.53 -8.91
CA ARG A 28 9.80 -7.13 -10.23
C ARG A 28 10.59 -8.24 -10.91
N PHE A 29 11.44 -8.96 -10.19
CA PHE A 29 12.22 -10.06 -10.74
C PHE A 29 11.33 -11.23 -11.18
N LEU A 30 10.26 -11.51 -10.44
CA LEU A 30 9.29 -12.59 -10.75
C LEU A 30 8.19 -12.17 -11.74
N ALA A 31 8.07 -10.88 -12.05
CA ALA A 31 6.96 -10.35 -12.86
C ALA A 31 6.96 -10.85 -14.30
N ASP A 32 8.13 -11.17 -14.85
CA ASP A 32 8.27 -11.61 -16.24
C ASP A 32 7.93 -13.11 -16.39
N ASP A 33 8.15 -13.91 -15.34
CA ASP A 33 7.98 -15.37 -15.36
C ASP A 33 6.66 -15.85 -14.75
N ILE A 34 6.09 -15.11 -13.79
CA ILE A 34 4.95 -15.56 -12.99
C ILE A 34 3.73 -14.67 -13.21
N HIS A 35 2.60 -15.31 -13.51
CA HIS A 35 1.35 -14.59 -13.67
C HIS A 35 0.98 -13.82 -12.38
N PRO A 36 0.64 -12.53 -12.46
CA PRO A 36 0.45 -11.68 -11.28
C PRO A 36 -0.62 -12.16 -10.29
N PHE A 37 -1.67 -12.83 -10.79
CA PHE A 37 -2.69 -13.45 -9.94
C PHE A 37 -2.13 -14.56 -9.05
N PHE A 38 -1.18 -15.35 -9.55
CA PHE A 38 -0.56 -16.42 -8.79
C PHE A 38 0.34 -15.86 -7.67
N MET A 39 1.06 -14.76 -7.94
CA MET A 39 1.80 -14.02 -6.91
C MET A 39 0.87 -13.50 -5.81
N GLY A 40 -0.25 -12.88 -6.19
CA GLY A 40 -1.26 -12.37 -5.24
C GLY A 40 -1.90 -13.48 -4.39
N PHE A 41 -2.27 -14.59 -5.02
CA PHE A 41 -2.83 -15.77 -4.35
C PHE A 41 -1.85 -16.36 -3.34
N THR A 42 -0.62 -16.63 -3.76
CA THR A 42 0.42 -17.22 -2.92
C THR A 42 0.69 -16.35 -1.70
N ARG A 43 0.75 -15.03 -1.88
CA ARG A 43 0.89 -14.06 -0.79
C ARG A 43 -0.25 -14.12 0.22
N ALA A 44 -1.49 -14.19 -0.24
CA ALA A 44 -2.66 -14.30 0.63
C ALA A 44 -2.71 -15.66 1.36
N ALA A 45 -2.34 -16.75 0.67
CA ALA A 45 -2.28 -18.09 1.23
C ALA A 45 -1.23 -18.20 2.34
N PHE A 46 0.00 -17.75 2.10
CA PHE A 46 1.05 -17.74 3.13
C PHE A 46 0.70 -16.78 4.28
N GLY A 47 0.09 -15.63 3.99
CA GLY A 47 -0.41 -14.73 5.02
C GLY A 47 -1.47 -15.39 5.92
N LEU A 48 -2.39 -16.16 5.32
CA LEU A 48 -3.39 -16.93 6.05
C LEU A 48 -2.73 -18.04 6.88
N LEU A 49 -1.78 -18.80 6.32
CA LEU A 49 -1.05 -19.85 7.04
C LEU A 49 -0.28 -19.28 8.24
N ALA A 50 0.37 -18.12 8.08
CA ALA A 50 1.07 -17.44 9.16
C ALA A 50 0.11 -16.93 10.26
N MET A 51 -1.10 -16.50 9.90
CA MET A 51 -2.13 -16.09 10.88
C MET A 51 -2.90 -17.27 11.49
N LEU A 52 -2.91 -18.43 10.83
CA LEU A 52 -3.66 -19.61 11.25
C LEU A 52 -3.41 -20.03 12.70
N PRO A 53 -2.16 -20.13 13.21
CA PRO A 53 -1.94 -20.49 14.62
C PRO A 53 -2.61 -19.49 15.57
N TRP A 54 -2.55 -18.18 15.29
CA TRP A 54 -3.22 -17.18 16.13
C TRP A 54 -4.74 -17.30 16.11
N ILE A 55 -5.30 -17.55 14.92
CA ILE A 55 -6.74 -17.74 14.73
C ILE A 55 -7.24 -18.96 15.51
N LEU A 56 -6.50 -20.08 15.44
CA LEU A 56 -6.84 -21.31 16.14
C LEU A 56 -6.74 -21.16 17.67
N HIS A 57 -5.75 -20.40 18.18
CA HIS A 57 -5.62 -20.14 19.62
C HIS A 57 -6.64 -19.14 20.15
N ARG A 58 -7.20 -18.26 19.30
CA ARG A 58 -8.23 -17.28 19.68
C ARG A 58 -9.33 -17.20 18.62
N PRO A 59 -10.27 -18.15 18.59
CA PRO A 59 -11.34 -18.18 17.57
C PRO A 59 -12.24 -16.92 17.63
N GLY A 60 -12.31 -16.23 18.77
CA GLY A 60 -12.96 -14.95 18.91
C GLY A 60 -12.38 -13.82 18.04
N MET A 61 -11.15 -13.94 17.49
CA MET A 61 -10.61 -12.99 16.51
C MET A 61 -11.41 -12.95 15.21
N LEU A 62 -12.05 -14.05 14.83
CA LEU A 62 -12.90 -14.12 13.64
C LEU A 62 -14.29 -13.52 13.87
N MET A 63 -14.71 -13.36 15.13
CA MET A 63 -16.02 -12.82 15.49
C MET A 63 -16.02 -11.29 15.41
N THR A 64 -15.94 -10.75 14.20
CA THR A 64 -16.13 -9.32 13.97
C THR A 64 -17.57 -9.02 13.57
N ARG A 65 -18.23 -8.12 14.32
CA ARG A 65 -19.60 -7.63 14.01
C ARG A 65 -19.68 -6.81 12.71
N ARG A 66 -18.55 -6.49 12.08
CA ARG A 66 -18.41 -5.58 10.94
C ARG A 66 -17.93 -6.31 9.68
N HIS A 67 -18.48 -7.50 9.40
CA HIS A 67 -18.14 -8.35 8.26
C HIS A 67 -18.22 -7.60 6.91
N TRP A 68 -19.19 -6.69 6.75
CA TRP A 68 -19.32 -5.87 5.54
C TRP A 68 -18.08 -5.01 5.26
N LEU A 69 -17.50 -4.37 6.29
CA LEU A 69 -16.30 -3.54 6.10
C LEU A 69 -15.05 -4.38 5.82
N HIS A 70 -14.98 -5.60 6.35
CA HIS A 70 -13.91 -6.54 5.98
C HIS A 70 -14.05 -6.99 4.52
N GLY A 71 -15.28 -7.28 4.08
CA GLY A 71 -15.57 -7.59 2.68
C GLY A 71 -15.19 -6.45 1.74
N LEU A 72 -15.63 -5.22 2.05
CA LEU A 72 -15.28 -4.03 1.28
C LEU A 72 -13.76 -3.79 1.25
N ARG A 73 -13.08 -3.92 2.39
CA ARG A 73 -11.62 -3.79 2.46
C ARG A 73 -10.90 -4.83 1.58
N ALA A 74 -11.36 -6.08 1.61
CA ALA A 74 -10.80 -7.15 0.78
C ALA A 74 -11.06 -6.87 -0.71
N ALA A 75 -12.27 -6.47 -1.08
CA ALA A 75 -12.64 -6.13 -2.46
C ALA A 75 -11.83 -4.94 -2.99
N LEU A 76 -11.68 -3.86 -2.21
CA LEU A 76 -10.85 -2.70 -2.58
C LEU A 76 -9.38 -3.10 -2.76
N LYS A 77 -8.85 -3.99 -1.89
CA LYS A 77 -7.48 -4.47 -2.01
C LYS A 77 -7.28 -5.31 -3.27
N LEU A 78 -8.21 -6.20 -3.59
CA LEU A 78 -8.18 -7.01 -4.82
C LEU A 78 -8.31 -6.12 -6.07
N GLY A 79 -9.24 -5.18 -6.08
CA GLY A 79 -9.40 -4.22 -7.17
C GLY A 79 -8.14 -3.37 -7.40
N SER A 80 -7.52 -2.89 -6.31
CA SER A 80 -6.24 -2.18 -6.37
C SER A 80 -5.12 -3.04 -6.96
N LEU A 81 -5.09 -4.34 -6.67
CA LEU A 81 -4.09 -5.27 -7.20
C LEU A 81 -4.28 -5.48 -8.71
N VAL A 82 -5.51 -5.70 -9.16
CA VAL A 82 -5.83 -5.84 -10.59
C VAL A 82 -5.49 -4.56 -11.35
N ALA A 83 -5.85 -3.39 -10.80
CA ALA A 83 -5.51 -2.10 -11.38
C ALA A 83 -3.98 -1.88 -11.48
N LEU A 84 -3.23 -2.29 -10.44
CA LEU A 84 -1.77 -2.21 -10.45
C LEU A 84 -1.16 -3.10 -11.55
N PHE A 85 -1.66 -4.32 -11.73
CA PHE A 85 -1.19 -5.21 -12.79
C PHE A 85 -1.54 -4.69 -14.18
N ALA A 86 -2.74 -4.14 -14.36
CA ALA A 86 -3.11 -3.46 -15.60
C ALA A 86 -2.18 -2.26 -15.89
N ALA A 87 -1.83 -1.48 -14.88
CA ALA A 87 -0.91 -0.35 -15.01
C ALA A 87 0.53 -0.81 -15.35
N LEU A 88 1.03 -1.87 -14.70
CA LEU A 88 2.35 -2.43 -14.98
C LEU A 88 2.44 -3.10 -16.36
N ALA A 89 1.33 -3.63 -16.88
CA ALA A 89 1.27 -4.17 -18.23
C ALA A 89 1.23 -3.07 -19.30
N GLY A 90 0.64 -1.91 -19.00
CA GLY A 90 0.46 -0.81 -19.96
C GLY A 90 1.52 0.29 -19.89
N ALA A 91 2.35 0.36 -18.84
CA ALA A 91 3.32 1.43 -18.64
C ALA A 91 4.62 0.94 -17.97
N PRO A 92 5.76 1.62 -18.20
CA PRO A 92 7.02 1.30 -17.54
C PRO A 92 6.91 1.35 -16.01
N LEU A 93 7.65 0.48 -15.33
CA LEU A 93 7.70 0.41 -13.86
C LEU A 93 7.95 1.78 -13.22
N ALA A 94 8.89 2.56 -13.77
CA ALA A 94 9.24 3.88 -13.27
C ALA A 94 8.05 4.86 -13.30
N THR A 95 7.21 4.79 -14.32
CA THR A 95 6.00 5.62 -14.43
C THR A 95 4.96 5.18 -13.41
N VAL A 96 4.76 3.87 -13.25
CA VAL A 96 3.81 3.31 -12.27
C VAL A 96 4.21 3.65 -10.83
N THR A 97 5.50 3.53 -10.49
CA THR A 97 6.00 3.90 -9.15
C THR A 97 5.93 5.40 -8.91
N ALA A 98 6.23 6.22 -9.93
CA ALA A 98 6.12 7.67 -9.83
C ALA A 98 4.66 8.12 -9.59
N ILE A 99 3.69 7.55 -10.29
CA ILE A 99 2.26 7.76 -10.00
C ILE A 99 1.92 7.29 -8.57
N GLY A 100 2.52 6.19 -8.10
CA GLY A 100 2.37 5.70 -6.74
C GLY A 100 2.76 6.72 -5.66
N PHE A 101 3.71 7.62 -5.92
CA PHE A 101 4.07 8.69 -4.99
C PHE A 101 2.96 9.73 -4.80
N ALA A 102 1.95 9.78 -5.68
CA ALA A 102 0.76 10.61 -5.50
C ALA A 102 -0.27 9.95 -4.56
N SER A 103 -0.07 8.70 -4.11
CA SER A 103 -0.96 7.98 -3.20
C SER A 103 -1.34 8.78 -1.93
N PRO A 104 -0.42 9.47 -1.23
CA PRO A 104 -0.75 10.27 -0.04
C PRO A 104 -1.80 11.37 -0.30
N LEU A 105 -1.88 11.89 -1.54
CA LEU A 105 -2.88 12.89 -1.92
C LEU A 105 -4.27 12.26 -1.91
N PHE A 106 -4.42 11.14 -2.62
CA PHE A 106 -5.69 10.41 -2.70
C PHE A 106 -6.12 9.89 -1.33
N VAL A 107 -5.18 9.43 -0.50
CA VAL A 107 -5.45 9.03 0.89
C VAL A 107 -5.94 10.22 1.72
N THR A 108 -5.34 11.41 1.56
CA THR A 108 -5.76 12.60 2.32
C THR A 108 -7.15 13.07 1.91
N VAL A 109 -7.42 13.15 0.60
CA VAL A 109 -8.74 13.50 0.07
C VAL A 109 -9.79 12.45 0.48
N GLY A 110 -9.46 11.17 0.35
CA GLY A 110 -10.33 10.07 0.77
C GLY A 110 -10.62 10.09 2.27
N ALA A 111 -9.62 10.39 3.10
CA ALA A 111 -9.81 10.54 4.54
C ALA A 111 -10.76 11.70 4.86
N TRP A 112 -10.64 12.84 4.17
CA TRP A 112 -11.57 13.96 4.35
C TRP A 112 -13.02 13.58 4.02
N PHE A 113 -13.25 12.88 2.90
CA PHE A 113 -14.59 12.42 2.52
C PHE A 113 -15.17 11.36 3.46
N VAL A 114 -14.36 10.39 3.90
CA VAL A 114 -14.83 9.24 4.69
C VAL A 114 -14.90 9.55 6.19
N LEU A 115 -13.90 10.22 6.75
CA LEU A 115 -13.87 10.58 8.18
C LEU A 115 -14.57 11.91 8.48
N ARG A 116 -14.85 12.74 7.46
CA ARG A 116 -15.43 14.09 7.59
C ARG A 116 -14.60 15.05 8.45
N GLU A 117 -13.33 14.75 8.68
CA GLU A 117 -12.39 15.63 9.38
C GLU A 117 -11.75 16.60 8.37
N ALA A 118 -11.91 17.90 8.58
CA ALA A 118 -11.29 18.91 7.73
C ALA A 118 -9.75 18.83 7.85
N PRO A 119 -9.01 18.60 6.75
CA PRO A 119 -7.56 18.54 6.81
C PRO A 119 -6.99 19.91 7.19
N GLN A 120 -6.07 19.93 8.16
CA GLN A 120 -5.33 21.14 8.53
C GLN A 120 -4.58 21.70 7.31
N ALA A 121 -4.47 23.03 7.21
CA ALA A 121 -3.82 23.71 6.08
C ALA A 121 -2.38 23.22 5.82
N ILE A 122 -1.63 22.90 6.88
CA ILE A 122 -0.28 22.32 6.81
C ILE A 122 -0.28 20.97 6.06
N ARG A 123 -1.30 20.14 6.28
CA ARG A 123 -1.45 18.83 5.63
C ARG A 123 -1.75 18.99 4.15
N ILE A 124 -2.58 19.97 3.78
CA ILE A 124 -2.86 20.32 2.38
C ILE A 124 -1.59 20.82 1.70
N ALA A 125 -0.83 21.69 2.36
CA ALA A 125 0.45 22.19 1.83
C ALA A 125 1.46 21.06 1.60
N ALA A 126 1.60 20.12 2.55
CA ALA A 126 2.48 18.96 2.40
C ALA A 126 2.05 18.03 1.25
N VAL A 127 0.75 17.83 1.07
CA VAL A 127 0.14 17.11 -0.06
C VAL A 127 0.51 17.80 -1.38
N VAL A 128 0.24 19.10 -1.52
CA VAL A 128 0.56 19.86 -2.74
C VAL A 128 2.07 19.81 -3.05
N LEU A 129 2.92 19.99 -2.02
CA LEU A 129 4.37 19.95 -2.19
C LEU A 129 4.86 18.55 -2.62
N GLY A 130 4.27 17.49 -2.05
CA GLY A 130 4.50 16.12 -2.49
C GLY A 130 4.11 15.89 -3.94
N PHE A 131 2.95 16.41 -4.37
CA PHE A 131 2.48 16.32 -5.75
C PHE A 131 3.42 17.01 -6.74
N ILE A 132 3.92 18.19 -6.40
CA ILE A 132 4.91 18.90 -7.22
C ILE A 132 6.15 18.03 -7.41
N GLY A 133 6.64 17.38 -6.34
CA GLY A 133 7.74 16.42 -6.42
C GLY A 133 7.46 15.25 -7.39
N VAL A 134 6.24 14.72 -7.40
CA VAL A 134 5.82 13.68 -8.35
C VAL A 134 5.82 14.18 -9.79
N VAL A 135 5.30 15.37 -10.05
CA VAL A 135 5.29 15.97 -11.40
C VAL A 135 6.71 16.19 -11.92
N VAL A 136 7.62 16.67 -11.06
CA VAL A 136 9.04 16.82 -11.41
C VAL A 136 9.69 15.47 -11.71
N LEU A 137 9.41 14.45 -10.90
CA LEU A 137 9.94 13.09 -11.13
C LEU A 137 9.39 12.47 -12.42
N LEU A 138 8.10 12.68 -12.72
CA LEU A 138 7.43 12.13 -13.89
C LEU A 138 7.93 12.71 -15.20
N LYS A 139 8.76 13.77 -15.19
CA LYS A 139 9.30 14.53 -16.34
C LYS A 139 8.81 13.99 -17.69
N PRO A 140 7.59 14.36 -18.11
CA PRO A 140 7.07 13.94 -19.40
C PRO A 140 7.89 14.66 -20.48
N GLY A 141 8.86 13.96 -21.08
CA GLY A 141 9.74 14.50 -22.13
C GLY A 141 11.26 14.34 -21.93
N GLY A 142 11.72 13.50 -20.99
CA GLY A 142 13.15 13.34 -20.70
C GLY A 142 13.92 12.21 -21.42
N GLY A 143 13.28 11.42 -22.29
CA GLY A 143 13.93 10.30 -22.98
C GLY A 143 13.95 10.49 -24.49
N THR A 144 15.06 10.95 -25.02
CA THR A 144 15.60 10.42 -26.29
C THR A 144 16.11 9.01 -26.04
#